data_AF-A0A7Y0PAL7-F1
#
_entry.id   AF-A0A7Y0PAL7-F1
#
_cell.length_a   1.000
_cell.length_b   1.000
_cell.length_c   1.000
_cell.angle_alpha   90.00
_cell.angle_beta   90.00
_cell.angle_gamma   90.00
#
_symmetry.space_group_name_H-M   'P 1'
#
loop_
_entity.id
_entity.type
_entity.pdbx_description
1 polymer ?
#
loop_
_entity_poly.entity_id
_entity_poly.type
_entity_poly.pdbx_seq_one_letter_code
_entity_poly.pdbx_strand_id
1 'polypeptide(L)'
;MEPVAPISFFASSGNRAPGWQQQVRVDYVVNRVMQTHRGQPPQQIAQAIHDQLRAVGVVPNKRQIAQYASAISALPVLPPNNA
;
A
#
# COMPACT_ATOMS: atom_id res chain seq x y z
N MET A 1 -27.39 22.93 -1.11
CA MET A 1 -26.38 21.91 -1.46
C MET A 1 -25.27 22.02 -0.45
N GLU A 2 -25.32 21.16 0.56
CA GLU A 2 -24.33 21.14 1.65
C GLU A 2 -23.04 20.51 1.12
N PRO A 3 -21.86 21.13 1.32
CA PRO A 3 -20.60 20.54 0.89
C PRO A 3 -20.33 19.33 1.78
N VAL A 4 -20.44 18.14 1.19
CA VAL A 4 -19.97 16.89 1.80
C VAL A 4 -18.50 17.05 2.16
N ALA A 5 -18.20 17.15 3.46
CA ALA A 5 -16.84 17.25 3.95
C ALA A 5 -16.06 16.03 3.45
N PRO A 6 -14.88 16.21 2.82
CA PRO A 6 -14.03 15.07 2.53
C PRO A 6 -13.71 14.43 3.88
N ILE A 7 -14.03 13.14 4.03
CA ILE A 7 -13.57 12.25 5.09
C ILE A 7 -12.04 12.20 5.05
N SER A 8 -11.47 13.29 5.54
CA SER A 8 -10.07 13.55 5.70
C SER A 8 -9.75 13.05 7.09
N PHE A 9 -9.43 11.76 7.20
CA PHE A 9 -8.84 11.20 8.42
C PHE A 9 -7.40 11.72 8.68
N PHE A 10 -7.03 12.85 8.08
CA PHE A 10 -5.76 13.55 8.23
C PHE A 10 -5.95 14.83 9.04
N ALA A 11 -6.66 14.75 10.16
CA ALA A 11 -6.65 15.79 11.17
C ALA A 11 -5.47 15.55 12.13
N SER A 12 -4.28 16.04 11.77
CA SER A 12 -3.40 16.70 12.75
C SER A 12 -2.30 17.51 12.04
N SER A 13 -2.42 18.83 12.19
CA SER A 13 -1.33 19.79 12.36
C SER A 13 -0.03 19.63 11.53
N GLY A 14 0.04 20.40 10.44
CA GLY A 14 1.12 21.38 10.21
C GLY A 14 2.57 20.94 9.95
N ASN A 15 2.99 19.70 10.24
CA ASN A 15 4.36 19.23 10.01
C ASN A 15 4.30 17.84 9.38
N ARG A 16 4.19 17.76 8.06
CA ARG A 16 4.33 16.47 7.38
C ARG A 16 5.77 15.99 7.60
N ALA A 17 5.96 14.95 8.40
CA ALA A 17 7.28 14.45 8.78
C ALA A 17 8.17 14.24 7.54
N PRO A 18 9.49 14.55 7.60
CA PRO A 18 10.38 14.26 6.49
C PRO A 18 10.24 12.78 6.08
N GLY A 19 9.87 12.53 4.81
CA GLY A 19 9.53 11.20 4.32
C GLY A 19 8.04 10.87 4.23
N TRP A 20 7.12 11.78 4.56
CA TRP A 20 5.67 11.54 4.43
C TRP A 20 5.25 11.22 2.97
N GLN A 21 5.90 11.82 1.97
CA GLN A 21 5.66 11.50 0.56
C GLN A 21 6.04 10.05 0.23
N GLN A 22 7.11 9.56 0.86
CA GLN A 22 7.55 8.18 0.72
C GLN A 22 6.53 7.23 1.38
N GLN A 23 6.00 7.58 2.55
CA GLN A 23 4.96 6.81 3.23
C GLN A 23 3.68 6.70 2.38
N VAL A 24 3.20 7.80 1.80
CA VAL A 24 2.02 7.80 0.91
C VAL A 24 2.25 6.91 -0.32
N ARG A 25 3.44 6.95 -0.91
CA ARG A 25 3.80 6.10 -2.06
C ARG A 25 3.87 4.62 -1.68
N VAL A 26 4.42 4.29 -0.51
CA VAL A 26 4.45 2.91 0.00
C VAL A 26 3.03 2.39 0.22
N ASP A 27 2.19 3.18 0.87
CA ASP A 27 0.79 2.82 1.12
C ASP A 27 0.03 2.57 -0.19
N TYR A 28 0.19 3.45 -1.18
CA TYR A 28 -0.40 3.27 -2.51
C TYR A 28 0.02 1.95 -3.18
N VAL A 29 1.32 1.63 -3.16
CA VAL A 29 1.84 0.37 -3.74
C VAL A 29 1.31 -0.84 -2.99
N VAL A 30 1.32 -0.82 -1.66
CA VAL A 30 0.80 -1.92 -0.83
C VAL A 30 -0.69 -2.13 -1.11
N ASN A 31 -1.50 -1.07 -1.13
CA ASN A 31 -2.92 -1.14 -1.46
C ASN A 31 -3.17 -1.68 -2.87
N ARG A 32 -2.36 -1.29 -3.84
CA ARG A 32 -2.47 -1.79 -5.23
C ARG A 32 -2.11 -3.27 -5.35
N VAL A 33 -1.03 -3.70 -4.69
CA VAL A 33 -0.61 -5.12 -4.67
C VAL A 33 -1.61 -5.96 -3.88
N MET A 34 -2.17 -5.46 -2.78
CA MET A 34 -3.28 -6.11 -2.07
C MET A 34 -4.47 -6.37 -2.98
N GLN A 35 -4.83 -5.45 -3.86
CA GLN A 35 -5.98 -5.66 -4.75
C GLN A 35 -5.71 -6.65 -5.89
N THR A 36 -4.47 -6.73 -6.37
CA THR A 36 -4.11 -7.46 -7.59
C THR A 36 -3.44 -8.82 -7.35
N HIS A 37 -2.75 -9.00 -6.22
CA HIS A 37 -1.93 -10.18 -5.90
C HIS A 37 -2.40 -10.91 -4.63
N ARG A 38 -3.64 -10.65 -4.16
CA ARG A 38 -4.23 -11.38 -3.03
C ARG A 38 -4.30 -12.89 -3.33
N GLY A 39 -3.86 -13.71 -2.38
CA GLY A 39 -3.81 -15.17 -2.54
C GLY A 39 -2.62 -15.70 -3.36
N GLN A 40 -1.73 -14.84 -3.85
CA GLN A 40 -0.47 -15.26 -4.47
C GLN A 40 0.62 -15.56 -3.44
N PRO A 41 1.66 -16.33 -3.81
CA PRO A 41 2.76 -16.61 -2.90
C PRO A 41 3.50 -15.33 -2.49
N PRO A 42 4.01 -15.27 -1.24
CA PRO A 42 4.67 -14.08 -0.69
C PRO A 42 5.90 -13.66 -1.48
N GLN A 43 6.57 -14.58 -2.19
CA GLN A 43 7.69 -14.26 -3.07
C GLN A 43 7.28 -13.44 -4.29
N GLN A 44 6.14 -13.77 -4.93
CA GLN A 44 5.61 -12.96 -6.04
C GLN A 44 5.17 -11.59 -5.56
N ILE A 45 4.45 -11.55 -4.43
CA ILE A 45 4.00 -10.30 -3.81
C ILE A 45 5.20 -9.40 -3.46
N ALA A 46 6.24 -9.95 -2.84
CA ALA A 46 7.45 -9.22 -2.48
C ALA A 46 8.15 -8.62 -3.72
N GLN A 47 8.21 -9.37 -4.82
CA GLN A 47 8.83 -8.92 -6.05
C GLN A 47 8.01 -7.83 -6.75
N ALA A 48 6.68 -7.95 -6.74
CA ALA A 48 5.77 -6.93 -7.25
C ALA A 48 5.84 -5.62 -6.45
N ILE A 49 5.86 -5.69 -5.11
CA ILE A 49 6.04 -4.51 -4.25
C ILE A 49 7.39 -3.86 -4.52
N HIS A 50 8.46 -4.65 -4.64
CA HIS A 50 9.80 -4.13 -4.91
C HIS A 50 9.83 -3.34 -6.22
N ASP A 51 9.29 -3.91 -7.30
CA ASP A 51 9.28 -3.28 -8.62
C ASP A 51 8.45 -1.99 -8.62
N GLN A 52 7.25 -2.04 -8.04
CA GLN A 52 6.38 -0.87 -7.95
C GLN A 52 6.95 0.25 -7.07
N LEU A 53 7.58 -0.08 -5.93
CA LEU A 53 8.26 0.92 -5.08
C LEU A 53 9.39 1.61 -5.83
N ARG A 54 10.18 0.85 -6.60
CA ARG A 54 11.24 1.40 -7.44
C ARG A 54 10.64 2.32 -8.53
N ALA A 55 9.55 1.91 -9.17
CA ALA A 55 8.89 2.70 -10.22
C ALA A 55 8.39 4.06 -9.71
N VAL A 56 7.96 4.13 -8.44
CA VAL A 56 7.55 5.38 -7.79
C VAL A 56 8.70 6.15 -7.11
N GLY A 57 9.96 5.76 -7.36
CA GLY A 57 11.15 6.44 -6.83
C GLY A 57 11.33 6.29 -5.32
N VAL A 58 10.76 5.25 -4.71
CA VAL A 58 10.93 4.92 -3.30
C VAL A 58 11.98 3.83 -3.15
N VAL A 59 12.96 4.05 -2.27
CA VAL A 59 13.97 3.03 -1.96
C VAL A 59 13.30 1.83 -1.27
N PRO A 60 13.32 0.64 -1.88
CA PRO A 60 12.67 -0.53 -1.32
C PRO A 60 13.45 -1.08 -0.12
N ASN A 61 12.80 -1.15 1.05
CA ASN A 61 13.37 -1.81 2.22
C ASN A 61 12.99 -3.30 2.21
N LYS A 62 13.95 -4.17 1.92
CA LYS A 62 13.74 -5.64 1.81
C LYS A 62 13.05 -6.25 3.03
N ARG A 63 13.33 -5.78 4.25
CA ARG A 63 12.68 -6.28 5.47
C ARG A 63 11.20 -5.89 5.53
N GLN A 64 10.88 -4.63 5.22
CA GLN A 64 9.49 -4.16 5.21
C GLN A 64 8.70 -4.84 4.11
N ILE A 65 9.29 -5.03 2.92
CA ILE A 65 8.65 -5.74 1.81
C ILE A 65 8.30 -7.18 2.19
N ALA A 66 9.21 -7.91 2.85
CA ALA A 66 8.93 -9.26 3.32
C ALA A 66 7.79 -9.29 4.35
N GLN A 67 7.73 -8.31 5.25
CA GLN A 67 6.63 -8.17 6.21
C GLN A 67 5.29 -7.89 5.51
N TYR A 68 5.27 -6.96 4.57
CA TYR A 68 4.07 -6.68 3.76
C TYR A 68 3.66 -7.89 2.94
N ALA A 69 4.60 -8.58 2.31
CA ALA A 69 4.30 -9.74 1.49
C ALA A 69 3.71 -10.90 2.30
N SER A 70 4.27 -11.19 3.48
CA SER A 70 3.70 -12.17 4.40
C SER A 70 2.32 -11.76 4.89
N ALA A 71 2.12 -10.48 5.21
CA ALA A 71 0.82 -9.96 5.64
C ALA A 71 -0.22 -10.09 4.52
N ILE A 72 0.11 -9.68 3.29
CA ILE A 72 -0.80 -9.73 2.13
C ILE A 72 -1.10 -11.17 1.73
N SER A 73 -0.10 -12.05 1.79
CA SER A 73 -0.28 -13.49 1.53
C SER A 73 -1.17 -14.17 2.57
N ALA A 74 -1.20 -13.65 3.81
CA ALA A 74 -2.06 -14.15 4.88
C ALA A 74 -3.48 -13.56 4.85
N LEU A 75 -3.74 -12.56 4.01
CA LEU A 75 -5.09 -11.99 3.89
C LEU A 75 -6.00 -12.96 3.14
N PRO A 76 -7.23 -13.19 3.65
CA PRO A 76 -8.23 -13.94 2.91
C PRO A 76 -8.49 -13.23 1.59
N VAL A 77 -8.56 -14.01 0.51
CA VAL A 77 -8.93 -13.52 -0.82
C VAL A 77 -10.33 -12.92 -0.67
N LEU A 78 -10.44 -11.59 -0.76
CA LEU A 78 -11.77 -10.98 -0.78
C LEU A 78 -12.50 -11.53 -2.02
N PRO A 79 -13.77 -11.93 -1.90
CA PRO A 79 -14.55 -12.34 -3.05
C PRO A 79 -14.47 -11.23 -4.11
N PRO A 80 -14.36 -11.57 -5.40
CA PRO A 80 -14.36 -10.56 -6.45
C PRO A 80 -15.58 -9.68 -6.24
N ASN A 81 -15.36 -8.38 -6.15
CA ASN A 81 -16.42 -7.40 -6.05
C ASN A 81 -17.13 -7.43 -7.40
N ASN A 82 -18.09 -8.35 -7.57
CA ASN A 82 -19.02 -8.38 -8.68
C ASN A 82 -19.94 -7.17 -8.50
N ALA A 83 -19.50 -6.03 -9.03
CA ALA A 83 -20.35 -4.86 -9.24
C ALA A 83 -21.07 -5.01 -10.59
#